data_AF-A0A652NT86-F1
#
_entry.id   AF-A0A652NT86-F1
#
_cell.length_a   1.000
_cell.length_b   1.000
_cell.length_c   1.000
_cell.angle_alpha   90.00
_cell.angle_beta   90.00
_cell.angle_gamma   90.00
#
_symmetry.space_group_name_H-M   'P 1'
#
loop_
_entity.id
_entity.type
_entity.pdbx_description
1 polymer ?
#
loop_
_entity_poly.entity_id
_entity_poly.type
_entity_poly.pdbx_seq_one_letter_code
_entity_poly.pdbx_strand_id
1 'polypeptide(L)'
;MPEHVVASELLTKREIDLLRRALLEWGGPARCSDQLAVGIGFADARDLLDQCRRLRDALGNDAPLHAADWARTLLAAEIVFVSDLAGSGVEWPTTTGLSDETTIGMLRSIQRKLATTVSPYYGRRPSE
;
A
#
# COMPACT_ATOMS: atom_id res chain seq x y z
N MET A 1 12.28 14.91 10.94
CA MET A 1 11.27 14.57 9.92
C MET A 1 9.92 14.67 10.59
N PRO A 2 8.84 15.13 9.92
CA PRO A 2 7.53 15.16 10.57
C PRO A 2 7.18 13.71 10.95
N GLU A 3 6.89 13.45 12.23
CA GLU A 3 6.51 12.11 12.71
C GLU A 3 5.21 11.61 12.07
N HIS A 4 4.45 12.55 11.48
CA HIS A 4 3.15 12.33 10.89
C HIS A 4 2.99 13.21 9.65
N VAL A 5 2.63 12.62 8.51
CA VAL A 5 2.34 13.33 7.26
C VAL A 5 0.98 12.89 6.72
N VAL A 6 0.15 13.84 6.31
CA VAL A 6 -1.16 13.56 5.71
C VAL A 6 -1.02 13.26 4.21
N ALA A 7 -1.99 12.53 3.65
CA ALA A 7 -1.88 12.01 2.30
C ALA A 7 -1.96 13.12 1.24
N SER A 8 -2.83 14.10 1.44
CA SER A 8 -3.08 15.18 0.49
C SER A 8 -1.90 16.15 0.30
N GLU A 9 -0.98 16.21 1.27
CA GLU A 9 0.26 17.01 1.18
C GLU A 9 1.29 16.38 0.24
N LEU A 10 1.29 15.05 0.10
CA LEU A 10 2.29 14.32 -0.68
C LEU A 10 1.74 13.80 -2.01
N LEU A 11 0.47 13.39 -2.03
CA LEU A 11 -0.14 12.61 -3.11
C LEU A 11 -1.35 13.33 -3.69
N THR A 12 -1.57 13.13 -4.99
CA THR A 12 -2.80 13.55 -5.65
C THR A 12 -3.96 12.64 -5.25
N LYS A 13 -5.19 13.13 -5.39
CA LYS A 13 -6.40 12.32 -5.14
C LYS A 13 -6.37 10.97 -5.88
N ARG A 14 -5.94 10.94 -7.14
CA ARG A 14 -5.87 9.69 -7.93
C ARG A 14 -4.86 8.70 -7.37
N GLU A 15 -3.73 9.18 -6.87
CA GLU A 15 -2.71 8.33 -6.23
C GLU A 15 -3.20 7.81 -4.87
N ILE A 16 -3.92 8.63 -4.10
CA ILE A 16 -4.57 8.21 -2.86
C ILE A 16 -5.62 7.13 -3.15
N ASP A 17 -6.48 7.35 -4.15
CA ASP A 17 -7.52 6.40 -4.56
C ASP A 17 -6.90 5.08 -5.04
N LEU A 18 -5.76 5.12 -5.75
CA LEU A 18 -5.00 3.94 -6.12
C LEU A 18 -4.54 3.15 -4.89
N LEU A 19 -3.90 3.80 -3.90
CA LEU A 19 -3.46 3.12 -2.68
C LEU A 19 -4.63 2.53 -1.91
N ARG A 20 -5.74 3.25 -1.80
CA ARG A 20 -6.96 2.77 -1.15
C ARG A 20 -7.55 1.55 -1.86
N ARG A 21 -7.54 1.56 -3.20
CA ARG A 21 -8.00 0.44 -4.01
C ARG A 21 -7.08 -0.77 -3.85
N ALA A 22 -5.77 -0.57 -3.86
CA ALA A 22 -4.77 -1.62 -3.68
C ALA A 22 -4.93 -2.32 -2.32
N LEU A 23 -5.07 -1.55 -1.23
CA LEU A 23 -5.31 -2.11 0.10
C LEU A 23 -6.64 -2.87 0.21
N LEU A 24 -7.65 -2.52 -0.60
CA LEU A 24 -8.93 -3.24 -0.61
C LEU A 24 -8.78 -4.64 -1.22
N GLU A 25 -7.89 -4.82 -2.19
CA GLU A 25 -7.70 -6.10 -2.88
C GLU A 25 -7.19 -7.22 -1.97
N TRP A 26 -6.49 -6.87 -0.88
CA TRP A 26 -6.12 -7.83 0.17
C TRP A 26 -7.32 -8.48 0.87
N GLY A 27 -8.47 -7.80 0.92
CA GLY A 27 -9.73 -8.37 1.42
C GLY A 27 -10.52 -9.14 0.35
N GLY A 28 -10.00 -9.26 -0.86
CA GLY A 28 -10.64 -9.87 -2.02
C GLY A 28 -9.82 -11.04 -2.59
N PRO A 29 -9.44 -11.00 -3.88
CA PRO A 29 -8.82 -12.15 -4.55
C PRO A 29 -7.37 -12.42 -4.12
N ALA A 30 -6.67 -11.43 -3.54
CA ALA A 30 -5.32 -11.63 -3.05
C ALA A 30 -5.28 -12.61 -1.87
N ARG A 31 -4.21 -13.39 -1.80
CA ARG A 31 -4.02 -14.44 -0.78
C ARG A 31 -2.67 -14.24 -0.11
N CYS A 32 -2.69 -13.61 1.06
CA CYS A 32 -1.48 -13.40 1.85
C CYS A 32 -1.26 -14.57 2.83
N SER A 33 -0.06 -15.13 2.84
CA SER A 33 0.38 -16.00 3.94
C SER A 33 0.90 -15.17 5.11
N ASP A 34 0.98 -15.76 6.30
CA ASP A 34 1.56 -15.09 7.47
C ASP A 34 3.01 -14.65 7.21
N GLN A 35 3.83 -15.47 6.52
CA GLN A 35 5.21 -15.10 6.22
C GLN A 35 5.28 -13.88 5.30
N LEU A 36 4.39 -13.78 4.32
CA LEU A 36 4.34 -12.62 3.43
C LEU A 36 3.87 -11.38 4.18
N ALA A 37 2.82 -11.50 5.01
CA ALA A 37 2.33 -10.40 5.84
C ALA A 37 3.43 -9.85 6.79
N VAL A 38 4.19 -10.75 7.42
CA VAL A 38 5.36 -10.40 8.23
C VAL A 38 6.44 -9.71 7.40
N GLY A 39 6.68 -10.18 6.17
CA GLY A 39 7.59 -9.54 5.22
C GLY A 39 7.18 -8.10 4.86
N ILE A 40 5.86 -7.85 4.77
CA ILE A 40 5.31 -6.52 4.50
C ILE A 40 5.41 -5.59 5.73
N GLY A 41 5.49 -6.16 6.93
CA GLY A 41 5.58 -5.41 8.19
C GLY A 41 4.30 -5.46 9.05
N PHE A 42 3.45 -6.45 8.82
CA PHE A 42 2.32 -6.80 9.69
C PHE A 42 2.69 -7.93 10.65
N ALA A 43 1.86 -8.20 11.67
CA ALA A 43 2.09 -9.29 12.60
C ALA A 43 1.83 -10.67 11.97
N ASP A 44 0.76 -10.79 11.20
CA ASP A 44 0.31 -11.99 10.49
C ASP A 44 -0.70 -11.62 9.38
N ALA A 45 -1.26 -12.61 8.68
CA ALA A 45 -2.23 -12.35 7.61
C ALA A 45 -3.53 -11.71 8.13
N ARG A 46 -3.91 -11.94 9.40
CA ARG A 46 -5.11 -11.35 9.98
C ARG A 46 -4.89 -9.87 10.27
N ASP A 47 -3.76 -9.54 10.90
CA ASP A 47 -3.35 -8.15 11.16
C ASP A 47 -3.23 -7.38 9.84
N LEU A 48 -2.70 -7.98 8.77
CA LEU A 48 -2.69 -7.35 7.45
C LEU A 48 -4.07 -6.87 7.02
N LEU A 49 -5.12 -7.69 7.16
CA LEU A 49 -6.48 -7.31 6.73
C LEU A 49 -7.05 -6.19 7.60
N ASP A 50 -6.82 -6.25 8.90
CA ASP A 50 -7.31 -5.25 9.85
C ASP A 50 -6.57 -3.92 9.68
N GLN A 51 -5.25 -3.95 9.45
CA GLN A 51 -4.45 -2.76 9.13
C GLN A 51 -4.76 -2.19 7.75
N CYS A 52 -4.99 -3.02 6.72
CA CYS A 52 -5.40 -2.53 5.40
C CYS A 52 -6.70 -1.74 5.50
N ARG A 53 -7.66 -2.17 6.33
CA ARG A 53 -8.87 -1.39 6.62
C ARG A 53 -8.54 -0.06 7.28
N ARG A 54 -7.77 -0.06 8.38
CA ARG A 54 -7.35 1.17 9.09
C ARG A 54 -6.64 2.16 8.16
N LEU A 55 -5.67 1.69 7.39
CA LEU A 55 -4.85 2.51 6.48
C LEU A 55 -5.70 3.12 5.36
N ARG A 56 -6.66 2.36 4.81
CA ARG A 56 -7.61 2.88 3.81
C ARG A 56 -8.49 4.00 4.35
N ASP A 57 -8.95 3.86 5.58
CA ASP A 57 -9.77 4.86 6.24
C ASP A 57 -8.93 6.10 6.56
N ALA A 58 -7.70 5.92 7.04
CA ALA A 58 -6.76 7.01 7.27
C ALA A 58 -6.46 7.80 5.98
N LEU A 59 -6.14 7.12 4.88
CA LEU A 59 -5.95 7.74 3.56
C LEU A 59 -7.21 8.46 3.08
N GLY A 60 -8.39 7.89 3.31
CA GLY A 60 -9.67 8.47 2.88
C GLY A 60 -10.11 9.70 3.67
N ASN A 61 -9.77 9.73 4.96
CA ASN A 61 -10.07 10.83 5.87
C ASN A 61 -8.93 11.85 5.97
N ASP A 62 -7.88 11.69 5.15
CA ASP A 62 -6.66 12.49 5.20
C ASP A 62 -6.03 12.56 6.60
N ALA A 63 -6.13 11.46 7.34
CA ALA A 63 -5.56 11.34 8.67
C ALA A 63 -4.03 11.20 8.59
N PRO A 64 -3.28 11.75 9.55
CA PRO A 64 -1.83 11.66 9.53
C PRO A 64 -1.34 10.22 9.68
N LEU A 65 -0.37 9.81 8.86
CA LEU A 65 0.25 8.49 8.91
C LEU A 65 1.72 8.57 9.32
N HIS A 66 2.16 7.57 10.08
CA HIS A 66 3.56 7.36 10.40
C HIS A 66 4.36 6.86 9.20
N ALA A 67 5.67 7.01 9.25
CA ALA A 67 6.56 6.51 8.20
C ALA A 67 6.45 4.98 8.00
N ALA A 68 6.28 4.20 9.08
CA ALA A 68 6.04 2.76 9.00
C ALA A 68 4.73 2.43 8.25
N ASP A 69 3.67 3.20 8.50
CA ASP A 69 2.39 3.03 7.83
C ASP A 69 2.47 3.34 6.33
N TRP A 70 3.23 4.37 5.96
CA TRP A 70 3.55 4.66 4.56
C TRP A 70 4.33 3.51 3.90
N ALA A 71 5.31 2.95 4.59
CA ALA A 71 6.11 1.84 4.08
C ALA A 71 5.26 0.56 3.90
N ARG A 72 4.43 0.20 4.89
CA ARG A 72 3.45 -0.91 4.79
C ARG A 72 2.50 -0.70 3.63
N THR A 73 1.93 0.50 3.51
CA THR A 73 0.98 0.86 2.44
C THR A 73 1.62 0.69 1.06
N LEU A 74 2.84 1.22 0.89
CA LEU A 74 3.55 1.15 -0.38
C LEU A 74 3.88 -0.29 -0.78
N LEU A 75 4.46 -1.06 0.15
CA LEU A 75 4.86 -2.44 -0.13
C LEU A 75 3.65 -3.36 -0.36
N ALA A 76 2.57 -3.17 0.41
CA ALA A 76 1.31 -3.88 0.19
C ALA A 76 0.71 -3.56 -1.18
N ALA A 77 0.78 -2.30 -1.63
CA ALA A 77 0.28 -1.88 -2.94
C ALA A 77 1.13 -2.44 -4.10
N GLU A 78 2.45 -2.47 -3.94
CA GLU A 78 3.37 -3.04 -4.93
C GLU A 78 3.12 -4.54 -5.15
N ILE A 79 3.00 -5.30 -4.06
CA ILE A 79 2.83 -6.76 -4.13
C ILE A 79 1.45 -7.11 -4.68
N VAL A 80 0.38 -6.46 -4.20
CA VAL A 80 -0.97 -6.80 -4.62
C VAL A 80 -1.23 -6.46 -6.09
N PHE A 81 -0.60 -5.41 -6.60
CA PHE A 81 -0.68 -5.04 -8.01
C PHE A 81 0.07 -6.02 -8.90
N VAL A 82 1.34 -6.34 -8.57
CA VAL A 82 2.22 -7.03 -9.53
C VAL A 82 2.12 -8.56 -9.45
N SER A 83 1.78 -9.11 -8.29
CA SER A 83 1.86 -10.56 -8.06
C SER A 83 0.57 -11.28 -8.45
N ASP A 84 0.68 -12.28 -9.33
CA ASP A 84 -0.39 -13.27 -9.55
C ASP A 84 -0.41 -14.37 -8.48
N LEU A 85 0.74 -14.60 -7.82
CA LEU A 85 0.88 -15.68 -6.84
C LEU A 85 0.26 -15.32 -5.49
N ALA A 86 0.43 -14.08 -5.06
CA ALA A 86 -0.05 -13.60 -3.77
C ALA A 86 -1.03 -12.42 -3.88
N GLY A 87 -0.93 -11.65 -4.95
CA GLY A 87 -1.72 -10.44 -5.18
C GLY A 87 -2.92 -10.69 -6.08
N SER A 88 -3.26 -9.65 -6.82
CA SER A 88 -4.41 -9.61 -7.74
C SER A 88 -3.97 -9.28 -9.15
N GLY A 89 -2.73 -9.56 -9.56
CA GLY A 89 -2.17 -9.10 -10.85
C GLY A 89 -3.08 -9.34 -12.05
N VAL A 90 -3.38 -10.60 -12.35
CA VAL A 90 -4.26 -10.98 -13.48
C VAL A 90 -5.68 -10.45 -13.33
N GLU A 91 -6.15 -10.30 -12.10
CA GLU A 91 -7.48 -9.79 -11.78
C GLU A 91 -7.51 -8.26 -11.71
N TRP A 92 -6.36 -7.58 -11.74
CA TRP A 92 -6.25 -6.16 -11.41
C TRP A 92 -7.07 -5.28 -12.34
N PRO A 93 -7.04 -5.47 -13.68
CA PRO A 93 -7.91 -4.71 -14.57
C PRO A 93 -9.39 -5.00 -14.34
N THR A 94 -9.74 -6.24 -13.99
CA THR A 94 -11.12 -6.67 -13.75
C THR A 94 -11.68 -6.07 -12.46
N THR A 95 -10.91 -6.09 -11.38
CA THR A 95 -11.38 -5.64 -10.07
C THR A 95 -11.26 -4.13 -9.92
N THR A 96 -10.22 -3.50 -10.49
CA THR A 96 -9.95 -2.08 -10.31
C THR A 96 -10.38 -1.20 -11.49
N GLY A 97 -10.52 -1.77 -12.69
CA GLY A 97 -10.73 -1.02 -13.93
C GLY A 97 -9.48 -0.27 -14.42
N LEU A 98 -8.32 -0.49 -13.82
CA LEU A 98 -7.06 0.17 -14.18
C LEU A 98 -6.17 -0.76 -15.03
N SER A 99 -5.56 -0.21 -16.07
CA SER A 99 -4.54 -0.93 -16.84
C SER A 99 -3.23 -1.00 -16.08
N ASP A 100 -2.39 -1.97 -16.42
CA ASP A 100 -1.04 -2.13 -15.86
C ASP A 100 -0.18 -0.90 -16.13
N GLU A 101 -0.21 -0.37 -17.36
CA GLU A 101 0.58 0.80 -17.76
C GLU A 101 0.18 2.04 -16.96
N THR A 102 -1.12 2.22 -16.75
CA THR A 102 -1.64 3.32 -15.94
C THR A 102 -1.22 3.15 -14.47
N THR A 103 -1.36 1.93 -13.96
CA THR A 103 -1.07 1.62 -12.55
C THR A 103 0.41 1.75 -12.24
N ILE A 104 1.31 1.19 -13.06
CA ILE A 104 2.75 1.29 -12.85
C ILE A 104 3.24 2.73 -12.94
N GLY A 105 2.68 3.54 -13.84
CA GLY A 105 2.99 4.96 -13.95
C GLY A 105 2.66 5.74 -12.67
N MET A 106 1.46 5.52 -12.13
CA MET A 106 1.02 6.12 -10.86
C MET A 106 1.85 5.60 -9.68
N LEU A 107 2.12 4.30 -9.61
CA LEU A 107 2.92 3.70 -8.54
C LEU A 107 4.34 4.26 -8.50
N ARG A 108 4.99 4.44 -9.66
CA ARG A 108 6.31 5.06 -9.75
C ARG A 108 6.30 6.52 -9.31
N SER A 109 5.20 7.25 -9.55
CA SER A 109 5.02 8.60 -9.05
C SER A 109 4.90 8.63 -7.52
N ILE A 110 4.09 7.74 -6.95
CA ILE A 110 3.93 7.57 -5.49
C ILE A 110 5.27 7.25 -4.83
N GLN A 111 6.01 6.27 -5.36
CA GLN A 111 7.33 5.87 -4.83
C GLN A 111 8.30 7.05 -4.75
N ARG A 112 8.33 7.92 -5.78
CA ARG A 112 9.18 9.11 -5.77
C ARG A 112 8.74 10.13 -4.71
N LYS A 113 7.43 10.34 -4.57
CA LYS A 113 6.85 11.28 -3.59
C LYS A 113 7.03 10.82 -2.14
N LEU A 114 6.95 9.51 -1.91
CA LEU A 114 7.15 8.92 -0.58
C LEU A 114 8.62 8.64 -0.25
N ALA A 115 9.55 8.78 -1.20
CA ALA A 115 10.93 8.33 -1.07
C ALA A 115 11.60 8.79 0.23
N THR A 116 11.48 10.06 0.59
CA THR A 116 12.05 10.59 1.83
C THR A 116 11.37 9.98 3.06
N THR A 117 10.04 9.89 3.07
CA THR A 117 9.22 9.33 4.15
C THR A 117 9.55 7.87 4.43
N VAL A 118 9.73 7.05 3.39
CA VAL A 118 9.94 5.60 3.53
C VAL A 118 11.41 5.17 3.50
N SER A 119 12.35 6.08 3.17
CA SER A 119 13.78 5.76 3.09
C SER A 119 14.38 5.05 4.32
N PRO A 120 13.93 5.28 5.59
CA PRO A 120 14.43 4.53 6.73
C PRO A 120 14.17 3.02 6.68
N TYR A 121 13.18 2.60 5.88
CA TYR A 121 12.74 1.21 5.73
C TYR A 121 13.29 0.52 4.48
N TYR A 122 14.16 1.16 3.69
CA TYR A 122 14.74 0.50 2.52
C TYR A 122 15.56 -0.73 2.91
N GLY A 123 15.17 -1.89 2.35
CA GLY A 123 15.77 -3.18 2.66
C GLY A 123 15.51 -3.66 4.09
N ARG A 124 14.59 -3.01 4.82
CA ARG A 124 14.26 -3.33 6.21
C ARG A 124 12.75 -3.53 6.34
N ARG A 125 12.36 -4.28 7.36
CA ARG A 125 10.94 -4.46 7.67
C ARG A 125 10.37 -3.13 8.21
N PRO A 126 9.15 -2.74 7.81
CA PRO A 126 8.38 -1.70 8.50
C PRO A 126 7.97 -2.16 9.91
N SER A 127 8.88 -2.05 10.87
CA SER A 127 8.57 -2.16 12.29
C SER A 127 8.41 -0.77 12.89
N GLU A 128 7.55 -0.65 13.91
CA GLU A 128 7.62 0.48 14.83
C GLU A 128 8.97 0.52 15.55
#